data_AF-A0A8B7D8Z9-F1
#
_entry.id   AF-A0A8B7D8Z9-F1
#
_cell.length_a   1.000
_cell.length_b   1.000
_cell.length_c   1.000
_cell.angle_alpha   90.00
_cell.angle_beta   90.00
_cell.angle_gamma   90.00
#
_symmetry.space_group_name_H-M   'P 1'
#
loop_
_entity.id
_entity.type
_entity.pdbx_description
1 polymer ?
#
loop_
_entity_poly.entity_id
_entity_poly.type
_entity_poly.pdbx_seq_one_letter_code
_entity_poly.pdbx_strand_id
1 'polypeptide(L)'
;MVLLLLVIIMPRKCSIVNCTTNYLTSTSEEKLHVYMFPSDTQKLQYWLSSIPNAFEKVTSNMGECEKHWPPGCKMHKPPRSKFEVPVDPPSIFPGCTSSMVRQTVSTQPRSTNINKISLTS
;
A
#
# COMPACT_ATOMS: atom_id res chain seq x y z
N MET A 1 35.61 13.52 2.15
CA MET A 1 34.56 12.48 2.28
C MET A 1 33.19 13.13 2.16
N VAL A 2 32.67 13.30 0.94
CA VAL A 2 31.25 13.59 0.73
C VAL A 2 30.82 12.65 -0.37
N LEU A 3 30.46 11.43 0.02
CA LEU A 3 29.86 10.46 -0.89
C LEU A 3 28.47 11.01 -1.24
N LEU A 4 28.43 11.81 -2.29
CA LEU A 4 27.20 12.27 -2.94
C LEU A 4 26.58 11.02 -3.58
N LEU A 5 25.92 10.20 -2.75
CA LEU A 5 25.00 9.19 -3.23
C LEU A 5 23.85 9.96 -3.88
N LEU A 6 24.02 10.23 -5.18
CA LEU A 6 22.91 10.33 -6.11
C LEU A 6 22.22 8.96 -6.05
N VAL A 7 21.43 8.75 -5.00
CA VAL A 7 20.40 7.72 -4.99
C VAL A 7 19.58 8.09 -6.22
N ILE A 8 19.64 7.25 -7.25
CA ILE A 8 18.68 7.32 -8.34
C ILE A 8 17.34 7.04 -7.65
N ILE A 9 16.65 8.11 -7.22
CA ILE A 9 15.39 8.01 -6.50
C ILE A 9 14.38 7.58 -7.56
N MET A 10 14.17 6.27 -7.69
CA MET A 10 13.02 5.77 -8.40
C MET A 10 11.78 6.44 -7.79
N PRO A 11 10.91 7.04 -8.61
CA PRO A 11 9.71 7.68 -8.10
C PRO A 11 8.89 6.64 -7.34
N ARG A 12 8.51 7.00 -6.11
CA ARG A 12 7.70 6.12 -5.26
C ARG A 12 6.34 5.92 -5.91
N LYS A 13 5.83 4.69 -5.77
CA LYS A 13 4.54 4.29 -6.32
C LYS A 13 3.57 4.06 -5.18
N CYS A 14 2.35 4.54 -5.35
CA CYS A 14 1.22 4.19 -4.50
C CYS A 14 1.01 2.68 -4.54
N SER A 15 0.79 2.08 -3.38
CA SER A 15 0.78 0.63 -3.21
C SER A 15 -0.63 0.07 -3.16
N ILE A 16 -1.66 0.89 -2.97
CA ILE A 16 -3.08 0.49 -3.02
C ILE A 16 -3.42 -0.20 -4.35
N VAL A 17 -4.07 -1.37 -4.28
CA VAL A 17 -4.58 -2.09 -5.46
C VAL A 17 -5.50 -1.18 -6.28
N ASN A 18 -5.39 -1.23 -7.61
CA ASN A 18 -6.19 -0.43 -8.55
C ASN A 18 -5.99 1.10 -8.43
N CYS A 19 -4.97 1.55 -7.70
CA CYS A 19 -4.60 2.95 -7.69
C CYS A 19 -3.86 3.34 -8.99
N THR A 20 -4.51 4.13 -9.84
CA THR A 20 -3.97 4.60 -11.12
C THR A 20 -3.05 5.81 -11.03
N THR A 21 -2.88 6.40 -9.83
CA THR A 21 -2.06 7.61 -9.62
C THR A 21 -0.62 7.43 -10.10
N ASN A 22 -0.10 6.19 -10.11
CA ASN A 22 1.23 5.86 -10.61
C ASN A 22 1.42 6.05 -12.13
N TYR A 23 0.33 6.07 -12.90
CA TYR A 23 0.33 6.13 -14.37
C TYR A 23 -0.12 7.50 -14.89
N LEU A 24 -0.60 8.39 -14.02
CA LEU A 24 -0.98 9.75 -14.36
C LEU A 24 0.28 10.64 -14.46
N THR A 25 1.13 10.33 -15.42
CA THR A 25 2.26 11.20 -15.78
C THR A 25 1.89 11.95 -17.05
N SER A 26 1.86 13.28 -16.96
CA SER A 26 2.01 14.28 -18.05
C SER A 26 0.81 14.92 -18.76
N THR A 27 -0.46 14.69 -18.39
CA THR A 27 -1.60 15.41 -19.02
C THR A 27 -2.62 16.07 -18.07
N SER A 28 -2.54 15.83 -16.75
CA SER A 28 -3.41 16.48 -15.76
C SER A 28 -2.58 17.06 -14.61
N GLU A 29 -2.89 18.29 -14.22
CA GLU A 29 -2.03 19.23 -13.47
C GLU A 29 -1.73 18.90 -11.98
N GLU A 30 -2.05 17.72 -11.45
CA GLU A 30 -1.74 17.40 -10.04
C GLU A 30 -0.85 16.17 -9.91
N LYS A 31 0.46 16.43 -9.79
CA LYS A 31 1.40 15.44 -9.29
C LYS A 31 1.09 15.19 -7.81
N LEU A 32 0.25 14.19 -7.55
CA LEU A 32 -0.15 13.86 -6.19
C LEU A 32 1.05 13.42 -5.34
N HIS A 33 1.08 13.87 -4.09
CA HIS A 33 2.13 13.48 -3.16
C HIS A 33 1.95 12.01 -2.73
N VAL A 34 3.06 11.27 -2.66
CA VAL A 34 3.11 9.87 -2.20
C VAL A 34 3.88 9.81 -0.87
N TYR A 35 3.17 9.51 0.21
CA TYR A 35 3.75 9.39 1.54
C TYR A 35 4.45 8.05 1.70
N MET A 36 5.59 8.08 2.38
CA MET A 36 6.31 6.87 2.75
C MET A 36 5.64 6.16 3.91
N PHE A 37 5.80 4.84 3.94
CA PHE A 37 5.50 4.07 5.13
C PHE A 37 6.36 4.52 6.33
N PRO A 38 5.78 4.54 7.54
CA PRO A 38 6.52 4.83 8.77
C PRO A 38 7.69 3.85 8.97
N SER A 39 8.82 4.36 9.46
CA SER A 39 9.96 3.51 9.85
C SER A 39 9.75 2.82 11.21
N ASP A 40 8.88 3.38 12.06
CA ASP A 40 8.50 2.77 13.33
C ASP A 40 7.64 1.52 13.08
N THR A 41 8.03 0.40 13.67
CA THR A 41 7.37 -0.90 13.43
C THR A 41 5.91 -0.91 13.88
N GLN A 42 5.58 -0.29 15.01
CA GLN A 42 4.21 -0.29 15.52
C GLN A 42 3.29 0.55 14.62
N LYS A 43 3.74 1.75 14.27
CA LYS A 43 3.02 2.64 13.36
C LYS A 43 2.91 2.04 11.95
N LEU A 44 3.95 1.34 11.50
CA LEU A 44 3.92 0.59 10.24
C LEU A 44 2.84 -0.49 10.27
N GLN A 45 2.80 -1.33 11.30
CA GLN A 45 1.76 -2.37 11.42
C GLN A 45 0.36 -1.75 11.51
N TYR A 46 0.22 -0.64 12.23
CA TYR A 46 -1.03 0.11 12.28
C TYR A 46 -1.47 0.57 10.89
N TRP A 47 -0.54 1.12 10.09
CA TRP A 47 -0.82 1.49 8.70
C TRP A 47 -1.19 0.28 7.83
N LEU A 48 -0.42 -0.81 7.91
CA LEU A 48 -0.69 -2.02 7.12
C LEU A 48 -2.04 -2.65 7.47
N SER A 49 -2.49 -2.55 8.73
CA SER A 49 -3.80 -3.07 9.16
C SER A 49 -5.00 -2.36 8.53
N SER A 50 -4.82 -1.10 8.10
CA SER A 50 -5.87 -0.31 7.46
C SER A 50 -5.95 -0.54 5.95
N ILE A 51 -4.84 -0.99 5.36
CA ILE A 51 -4.69 -1.10 3.91
C ILE A 51 -5.27 -2.44 3.46
N PRO A 52 -6.12 -2.46 2.41
CA PRO A 52 -6.73 -3.70 1.94
C PRO A 52 -5.71 -4.68 1.32
N ASN A 53 -4.55 -4.20 0.90
CA ASN A 53 -3.49 -5.01 0.30
C ASN A 53 -2.77 -5.87 1.35
N ALA A 54 -2.40 -7.08 0.94
CA ALA A 54 -1.43 -7.87 1.67
C ALA A 54 -0.01 -7.64 1.14
N PHE A 55 0.86 -7.14 2.01
CA PHE A 55 2.27 -6.98 1.70
C PHE A 55 3.09 -8.02 2.47
N GLU A 56 3.90 -8.81 1.77
CA GLU A 56 4.89 -9.68 2.42
C GLU A 56 6.01 -8.85 3.04
N LYS A 57 6.43 -7.79 2.33
CA LYS A 57 7.45 -6.84 2.79
C LYS A 57 7.21 -5.47 2.17
N VAL A 58 7.27 -4.43 2.99
CA VAL A 58 7.27 -3.04 2.53
C VAL A 58 8.68 -2.66 2.08
N THR A 59 8.79 -2.07 0.88
CA THR A 59 10.07 -1.60 0.31
C THR A 59 10.12 -0.07 0.29
N SER A 60 11.32 0.51 0.12
CA SER A 60 11.53 1.97 0.10
C SER A 60 10.86 2.70 -1.08
N ASN A 61 10.50 1.95 -2.12
CA ASN A 61 9.83 2.47 -3.33
C ASN A 61 8.30 2.44 -3.20
N MET A 62 7.78 1.83 -2.13
CA MET A 62 6.36 1.75 -1.82
C MET A 62 5.96 2.94 -0.95
N GLY A 63 4.77 3.46 -1.23
CA GLY A 63 4.11 4.46 -0.42
C GLY A 63 2.62 4.49 -0.74
N GLU A 64 1.91 5.48 -0.21
CA GLU A 64 0.49 5.69 -0.47
C GLU A 64 0.24 7.15 -0.86
N CYS A 65 -0.56 7.37 -1.90
CA CYS A 65 -0.85 8.73 -2.37
C CYS A 65 -1.93 9.43 -1.55
N GLU A 66 -1.87 10.76 -1.52
CA GLU A 66 -2.69 11.60 -0.64
C GLU A 66 -4.21 11.43 -0.79
N LYS A 67 -4.70 10.97 -1.95
CA LYS A 67 -6.13 10.68 -2.19
C LYS A 67 -6.74 9.65 -1.24
N HIS A 68 -5.89 8.86 -0.57
CA HIS A 68 -6.32 7.83 0.36
C HIS A 68 -6.60 8.36 1.76
N TRP A 69 -6.46 9.68 1.96
CA TRP A 69 -6.84 10.36 3.19
C TRP A 69 -8.02 11.31 2.96
N PRO A 70 -8.88 11.50 3.98
CA PRO A 70 -9.90 12.52 3.93
C PRO A 70 -9.26 13.92 3.93
N PRO A 71 -9.94 14.91 3.31
CA PRO A 71 -9.48 16.30 3.36
C PRO A 71 -9.42 16.78 4.81
N GLY A 72 -8.35 17.48 5.18
CA GLY A 72 -8.15 17.99 6.54
C GLY A 72 -7.74 16.94 7.58
N CYS A 73 -7.25 15.77 7.15
CA CYS A 73 -6.70 14.79 8.09
C CYS A 73 -5.49 15.36 8.86
N LYS A 74 -5.24 14.81 10.05
CA LYS A 74 -4.18 15.28 10.94
C LYS A 74 -2.82 15.01 10.31
N MET A 75 -2.09 16.08 10.05
CA MET A 75 -0.72 16.06 9.56
C MET A 75 0.23 16.39 10.71
N HIS A 76 1.43 15.82 10.66
CA HIS A 76 2.53 16.20 11.54
C HIS A 76 3.80 16.37 10.71
N LYS A 77 4.73 17.20 11.19
CA LYS A 77 6.02 17.42 10.54
C LYS A 77 7.11 16.60 11.24
N PRO A 78 7.59 15.49 10.64
CA PRO A 78 8.65 14.70 11.24
C PRO A 78 9.93 15.53 11.42
N PRO A 79 10.71 15.29 12.49
CA PRO A 79 12.03 15.87 12.61
C PRO A 79 12.86 15.55 11.37
N ARG A 80 13.49 16.57 10.77
CA ARG A 80 14.30 16.46 9.53
C ARG A 80 13.53 16.23 8.23
N SER A 81 12.20 16.22 8.24
CA SER A 81 11.39 16.22 7.00
C SER A 81 11.06 17.64 6.56
N LYS A 82 11.11 17.88 5.24
CA LYS A 82 10.60 19.12 4.63
C LYS A 82 9.08 19.11 4.44
N PHE A 83 8.48 17.92 4.46
CA PHE A 83 7.06 17.70 4.20
C PHE A 83 6.34 17.27 5.46
N GLU A 84 5.09 17.71 5.58
CA GLU A 84 4.16 17.15 6.54
C GLU A 84 3.72 15.76 6.07
N VAL A 85 3.43 14.88 7.02
CA VAL A 85 2.98 13.52 6.73
C VAL A 85 1.79 13.18 7.62
N PRO A 86 0.88 12.32 7.16
CA PRO A 86 -0.30 11.98 7.93
C PRO A 86 0.07 11.27 9.22
N VAL A 87 -0.67 11.61 10.29
CA VAL A 87 -0.56 10.95 11.59
C VAL A 87 -1.21 9.57 11.49
N ASP A 88 -2.46 9.58 11.01
CA ASP A 88 -3.33 8.43 10.88
C ASP A 88 -3.10 7.72 9.53
N PRO A 89 -3.39 6.41 9.46
CA PRO A 89 -3.24 5.64 8.24
C PRO A 89 -4.28 6.03 7.18
N PRO A 90 -4.08 5.65 5.91
CA PRO A 90 -5.07 5.89 4.87
C PRO A 90 -6.39 5.20 5.22
N SER A 91 -7.51 5.82 4.83
CA SER A 91 -8.85 5.32 5.16
C SER A 91 -9.81 5.30 3.97
N ILE A 92 -9.38 5.79 2.79
CA ILE A 92 -10.21 5.91 1.60
C ILE A 92 -9.65 5.00 0.50
N PHE A 93 -10.41 3.97 0.12
CA PHE A 93 -9.99 2.97 -0.87
C PHE A 93 -11.06 2.76 -1.95
N PRO A 94 -11.29 3.74 -2.84
CA PRO A 94 -12.32 3.63 -3.87
C PRO A 94 -11.96 2.49 -4.83
N GLY A 95 -12.91 1.57 -5.06
CA GLY A 95 -12.72 0.44 -5.96
C GLY A 95 -12.07 -0.81 -5.33
N CYS A 96 -11.78 -0.82 -4.03
CA CYS A 96 -11.45 -2.03 -3.30
C CYS A 96 -12.75 -2.72 -2.86
N THR A 97 -13.20 -3.74 -3.59
CA THR A 97 -14.36 -4.54 -3.16
C THR A 97 -13.97 -5.43 -1.98
N SER A 98 -14.93 -5.79 -1.12
CA SER A 98 -14.67 -6.67 0.03
C SER A 98 -14.08 -8.03 -0.36
N SER A 99 -14.26 -8.47 -1.60
CA SER A 99 -13.64 -9.67 -2.18
C SER A 99 -12.13 -9.53 -2.47
N MET A 100 -11.62 -8.30 -2.58
CA MET A 100 -10.21 -7.99 -2.75
C MET A 100 -9.48 -7.78 -1.41
N VAL A 101 -10.24 -7.58 -0.33
CA VAL A 101 -9.71 -7.52 1.04
C VAL A 101 -9.41 -8.94 1.50
N ARG A 102 -8.20 -9.19 2.03
CA ARG A 102 -7.91 -10.51 2.63
C ARG A 102 -8.91 -10.77 3.76
N GLN A 103 -9.68 -11.84 3.61
CA GLN A 103 -10.24 -12.53 4.75
C GLN A 103 -9.05 -12.96 5.62
N THR A 104 -8.96 -12.42 6.85
CA THR A 104 -7.97 -12.84 7.86
C THR A 104 -8.22 -14.24 8.39
N VAL A 105 -9.27 -14.92 7.94
CA VAL A 105 -9.48 -16.34 8.22
C VAL A 105 -8.56 -17.17 7.35
N SER A 106 -7.63 -17.87 8.01
CA SER A 106 -6.87 -18.98 7.47
C SER A 106 -7.82 -19.91 6.71
N THR A 107 -7.87 -19.79 5.39
CA THR A 107 -8.59 -20.75 4.56
C THR A 107 -7.80 -22.04 4.62
N GLN A 108 -8.24 -22.97 5.48
CA GLN A 108 -7.85 -24.37 5.38
C GLN A 108 -7.95 -24.79 3.91
N PRO A 109 -6.89 -25.39 3.31
CA PRO A 109 -6.98 -25.86 1.95
C PRO A 109 -8.15 -26.83 1.84
N ARG A 110 -9.07 -26.55 0.89
CA ARG A 110 -10.23 -27.40 0.62
C ARG A 110 -9.71 -28.78 0.25
N SER A 111 -9.89 -29.76 1.16
CA SER A 111 -9.60 -31.16 0.87
C SER A 111 -10.52 -31.60 -0.26
N THR A 112 -9.96 -31.78 -1.46
CA THR A 112 -10.64 -32.46 -2.56
C THR A 112 -10.51 -33.95 -2.34
N ASN A 113 -11.60 -34.58 -1.91
CA ASN A 113 -11.70 -36.04 -1.90
C ASN A 113 -11.79 -36.53 -3.36
N ILE A 114 -10.65 -36.93 -3.93
CA ILE A 114 -10.61 -37.59 -5.23
C ILE A 114 -10.96 -39.07 -4.99
N ASN A 115 -12.24 -39.37 -4.81
CA ASN A 115 -12.70 -40.75 -4.93
C ASN A 115 -12.71 -41.14 -6.41
N LYS A 116 -11.62 -41.82 -6.77
CA LYS A 116 -11.34 -42.66 -7.94
C LYS A 116 -12.61 -43.20 -8.62
N ILE A 117 -12.96 -42.64 -9.77
CA ILE A 117 -13.94 -43.24 -10.69
C ILE A 117 -13.17 -44.27 -11.52
N SER A 118 -13.25 -45.54 -11.13
CA SER A 118 -12.80 -46.65 -11.98
C SER A 118 -13.81 -46.81 -13.12
N LEU A 119 -13.44 -46.39 -14.34
CA LEU A 119 -14.14 -46.79 -15.55
C LEU A 119 -13.70 -48.21 -15.92
N THR A 120 -14.59 -49.17 -15.70
CA THR A 120 -14.55 -50.45 -16.42
C THR A 120 -15.58 -50.38 -17.54
N SER A 121 -15.13 -50.49 -18.78
CA SER A 121 -15.85 -51.22 -19.84
C SER A 121 -14.91 -51.56 -20.99
#